data_AF-A0A358U5M3-F1
#
_entry.id   AF-A0A358U5M3-F1
#
_cell.length_a   1.000
_cell.length_b   1.000
_cell.length_c   1.000
_cell.angle_alpha   90.00
_cell.angle_beta   90.00
_cell.angle_gamma   90.00
#
_symmetry.space_group_name_H-M   'P 1'
#
loop_
_entity.id
_entity.type
_entity.pdbx_description
1 polymer ?
#
loop_
_entity_poly.entity_id
_entity_poly.type
_entity_poly.pdbx_seq_one_letter_code
_entity_poly.pdbx_strand_id
1 'polypeptide(L)' 'MMNAIGKNVTVFDVYDRAKTGPKMNEKDWDFKLIPQTARILKDKYGIKMDKKT' A
#
# COMPACT_ATOMS: atom_id res chain seq x y z
N MET A 1 -9.51 -19.42 -1.33
CA MET A 1 -10.46 -18.52 -2.03
C MET A 1 -10.64 -17.29 -1.16
N MET A 2 -10.36 -16.07 -1.66
CA MET A 2 -10.72 -14.85 -0.93
C MET A 2 -12.24 -14.72 -0.97
N ASN A 3 -12.89 -14.78 0.18
CA ASN A 3 -14.32 -14.48 0.27
C ASN A 3 -14.56 -13.03 -0.17
N ALA A 4 -15.67 -12.79 -0.88
CA ALA A 4 -16.13 -11.43 -1.14
C ALA A 4 -16.25 -10.68 0.19
N ILE A 5 -15.76 -9.44 0.25
CA ILE A 5 -15.86 -8.64 1.47
C ILE A 5 -17.35 -8.36 1.69
N GLY A 6 -17.95 -9.02 2.68
CA GLY A 6 -19.39 -9.01 2.93
C GLY A 6 -19.96 -7.68 3.42
N LYS A 7 -19.14 -6.62 3.47
CA LYS A 7 -19.54 -5.26 3.84
C LYS A 7 -18.55 -4.23 3.30
N ASN A 8 -19.01 -3.01 3.09
CA ASN A 8 -18.14 -1.87 2.80
C ASN A 8 -17.19 -1.61 3.98
N VAL A 9 -15.95 -1.20 3.68
CA VAL A 9 -14.98 -0.83 4.71
C VAL A 9 -15.41 0.51 5.31
N THR A 10 -15.49 0.56 6.63
CA THR A 10 -15.77 1.78 7.40
C THR A 10 -14.55 2.24 8.21
N VAL A 11 -14.61 3.44 8.77
CA VAL A 11 -13.56 3.96 9.66
C VAL A 11 -13.35 3.09 10.91
N PHE A 12 -14.41 2.43 11.40
CA PHE A 12 -14.33 1.50 12.52
C PHE A 12 -13.54 0.25 12.16
N ASP A 13 -13.74 -0.28 10.95
CA ASP A 13 -12.97 -1.42 10.46
C ASP A 13 -11.48 -1.08 10.34
N VAL A 14 -11.14 0.14 9.88
CA VAL A 14 -9.75 0.59 9.79
C VAL A 14 -9.13 0.72 11.18
N TYR A 15 -9.85 1.28 12.15
CA TYR A 15 -9.39 1.39 13.53
C TYR A 15 -9.10 0.01 14.14
N ASP A 16 -10.01 -0.96 13.99
CA ASP A 16 -9.79 -2.31 14.52
C ASP A 16 -8.65 -3.06 13.82
N ARG A 17 -8.50 -2.88 12.51
CA ARG A 17 -7.37 -3.43 11.75
C ARG A 17 -6.04 -2.79 12.19
N ALA A 18 -6.00 -1.50 12.47
CA ALA A 18 -4.79 -0.81 12.88
C ALA A 18 -4.25 -1.32 14.24
N LYS A 19 -5.12 -1.80 15.14
CA LYS A 19 -4.71 -2.38 16.42
C LYS A 19 -3.88 -3.65 16.26
N THR A 20 -4.24 -4.50 15.30
CA THR A 20 -3.71 -5.86 15.12
C THR A 20 -2.84 -6.02 13.87
N GLY A 21 -2.77 -5.00 13.02
CA GLY A 21 -1.99 -5.00 11.80
C GLY A 21 -0.49 -5.15 12.03
N PRO A 22 0.27 -5.48 10.96
CA PRO A 22 1.72 -5.63 11.04
C PRO A 22 2.38 -4.39 11.64
N LYS A 23 3.24 -4.59 12.65
CA LYS A 23 4.06 -3.50 13.20
C LYS A 23 5.13 -3.13 12.19
N MET A 24 5.31 -1.84 11.97
CA MET A 24 6.34 -1.29 11.09
C MET A 24 6.82 0.04 11.64
N ASN A 25 8.11 0.33 11.49
CA ASN A 25 8.65 1.66 11.76
C ASN A 25 8.25 2.60 10.61
N GLU A 26 7.86 3.83 10.94
CA GLU A 26 7.53 4.87 9.96
C GLU A 26 8.65 5.05 8.91
N LYS A 27 9.92 5.04 9.33
CA LYS A 27 11.05 5.16 8.39
C LYS A 27 11.15 3.99 7.42
N ASP A 28 10.81 2.78 7.85
CA ASP A 28 10.80 1.61 6.97
C ASP A 28 9.62 1.69 5.99
N TRP A 29 8.48 2.21 6.43
CA TRP A 29 7.34 2.46 5.55
C TRP A 29 7.71 3.49 4.47
N ASP A 30 8.19 4.65 4.89
CA ASP A 30 8.42 5.81 4.03
C ASP A 30 9.60 5.63 3.08
N PHE A 31 10.73 5.14 3.58
CA PHE A 31 11.98 5.12 2.80
C PHE A 31 12.28 3.77 2.16
N LYS A 32 11.53 2.72 2.50
CA LYS A 32 11.73 1.38 1.94
C LYS A 32 10.47 0.85 1.25
N LEU A 33 9.40 0.60 2.01
CA LEU A 33 8.25 -0.12 1.47
C LEU A 33 7.57 0.64 0.32
N ILE A 34 7.26 1.91 0.53
CA ILE A 34 6.59 2.75 -0.46
C ILE A 34 7.43 2.92 -1.74
N PRO A 35 8.68 3.41 -1.69
CA PRO A 35 9.47 3.63 -2.91
C PRO A 35 9.81 2.33 -3.64
N GLN A 36 10.09 1.23 -2.90
CA GLN A 36 10.33 -0.07 -3.51
C GLN A 36 9.09 -0.56 -4.27
N THR A 37 7.92 -0.50 -3.65
CA THR A 37 6.66 -0.94 -4.27
C THR A 37 6.31 -0.08 -5.48
N ALA A 38 6.47 1.24 -5.37
CA ALA A 38 6.23 2.17 -6.49
C ALA A 38 7.14 1.85 -7.69
N ARG A 39 8.42 1.57 -7.46
CA ARG A 39 9.35 1.15 -8.51
C ARG A 39 8.93 -0.17 -9.16
N ILE A 40 8.59 -1.17 -8.36
CA ILE A 40 8.14 -2.49 -8.87
C ILE A 40 6.91 -2.32 -9.77
N LEU A 41 5.94 -1.50 -9.36
CA LEU A 41 4.74 -1.25 -10.15
C LEU A 41 5.05 -0.48 -11.43
N LYS A 42 5.92 0.53 -11.35
CA LYS A 42 6.38 1.28 -12.52
C LYS A 42 6.99 0.34 -13.57
N ASP A 43 7.91 -0.51 -13.14
CA ASP A 43 8.62 -1.43 -14.04
C ASP A 43 7.64 -2.50 -14.59
N LYS A 44 6.78 -3.06 -13.74
CA LYS A 44 5.78 -4.08 -14.11
C LYS A 44 4.81 -3.61 -15.20
N TYR A 45 4.38 -2.35 -15.13
CA TYR A 45 3.39 -1.81 -16.06
C TYR A 45 3.99 -0.89 -17.12
N GLY A 46 5.32 -0.80 -17.20
CA GLY A 46 6.01 0.05 -18.18
C GLY A 46 5.68 1.53 -18.05
N ILE A 47 5.39 2.02 -16.84
CA ILE A 47 5.00 3.41 -16.61
C ILE A 47 6.20 4.33 -16.83
N LYS A 48 6.10 5.21 -17.83
CA LYS A 48 7.12 6.20 -18.14
C LYS A 48 6.83 7.49 -17.38
N MET A 49 7.72 7.83 -16.46
CA MET A 49 7.73 9.12 -15.76
C MET A 49 8.75 10.00 -16.47
N ASP A 50 8.44 10.41 -17.68
CA ASP A 50 9.33 11.28 -18.45
C ASP A 50 9.17 12.70 -17.93
N LYS A 51 10.24 13.26 -17.38
CA LYS A 51 10.31 14.66 -16.93
C LYS A 51 10.48 15.64 -18.10
N LYS A 52 10.04 15.27 -19.32
CA LYS A 52 10.04 16.19 -20.47
C LYS A 52 8.89 17.19 -20.32
N THR A 53 9.16 18.19 -19.49
CA THR A 53 8.59 19.53 -19.51
C THR A 53 9.78 20.48 -19.48
#